data_AF-A0A7J7TJY0-F1
#
_entry.id   AF-A0A7J7TJY0-F1
#
_cell.length_a   1.000
_cell.length_b   1.000
_cell.length_c   1.000
_cell.angle_alpha   90.00
_cell.angle_beta   90.00
_cell.angle_gamma   90.00
#
_symmetry.space_group_name_H-M   'P 1'
#
loop_
_entity.id
_entity.type
_entity.pdbx_description
1 polymer ?
#
loop_
_entity_poly.entity_id
_entity_poly.type
_entity_poly.pdbx_seq_one_letter_code
_entity_poly.pdbx_strand_id
1 'polypeptide(L)'
;MSSEERGLENHVKSYLSSWFEDVVCPIQRVVLLFQEKLTFLLHAALSYTPVEVKESDEKTKRDINRFLSVASLQGLIHEGTMTSLCMAMTEEQHKSVVIDCSASQPQFYNAGSNRFCEDWMQAFLNGAEGGNPFLFRQVLENFKLKAIQDTNNLKRFIRQAEMNHYALFKCYMFLKNCGSGDILLKIVKVEHEEMPEAKNVVAVLEEFMKEAPAQSF
;
A
#
# COMPACT_ATOMS: atom_id res chain seq x y z
N MET A 1 -28.15 -18.51 32.78
CA MET A 1 -26.94 -18.03 32.09
C MET A 1 -25.72 -18.46 32.87
N SER A 2 -24.90 -19.31 32.27
CA SER A 2 -23.66 -19.80 32.87
C SER A 2 -22.70 -18.62 33.13
N SER A 3 -21.76 -18.77 34.05
CA SER A 3 -20.75 -17.73 34.32
C SER A 3 -19.88 -17.42 33.10
N GLU A 4 -19.72 -18.40 32.20
CA GLU A 4 -18.99 -18.28 30.94
C GLU A 4 -19.76 -17.43 29.91
N GLU A 5 -21.08 -17.64 29.76
CA GLU A 5 -21.93 -16.83 28.88
C GLU A 5 -21.92 -15.36 29.29
N ARG A 6 -21.92 -15.09 30.59
CA ARG A 6 -21.86 -13.72 31.15
C ARG A 6 -20.50 -13.06 30.92
N GLY A 7 -19.41 -13.84 31.01
CA GLY A 7 -18.06 -13.36 30.71
C GLY A 7 -17.89 -12.99 29.23
N LEU A 8 -18.47 -13.79 28.34
CA LEU A 8 -18.46 -13.56 26.89
C LEU A 8 -19.29 -12.33 26.51
N GLU A 9 -20.48 -12.19 27.08
CA GLU A 9 -21.36 -11.03 26.86
C GLU A 9 -20.69 -9.72 27.29
N ASN A 10 -19.98 -9.72 28.43
CA ASN A 10 -19.23 -8.55 28.90
C ASN A 10 -18.06 -8.19 27.97
N HIS A 11 -17.34 -9.19 27.44
CA HIS A 11 -16.28 -8.96 26.46
C HIS A 11 -16.81 -8.39 25.14
N VAL A 12 -17.89 -8.99 24.61
CA VAL A 12 -18.52 -8.53 23.37
C VAL A 12 -19.07 -7.12 23.54
N LYS A 13 -19.73 -6.83 24.66
CA LYS A 13 -20.26 -5.49 24.95
C LYS A 13 -19.15 -4.45 25.04
N SER A 14 -18.05 -4.77 25.72
CA SER A 14 -16.87 -3.90 25.80
C SER A 14 -16.29 -3.64 24.40
N TYR A 15 -16.08 -4.70 23.61
CA TYR A 15 -15.57 -4.60 22.26
C TYR A 15 -16.46 -3.76 21.34
N LEU A 16 -17.77 -4.02 21.32
CA LEU A 16 -18.72 -3.25 20.49
C LEU A 16 -18.80 -1.79 20.92
N SER A 17 -18.61 -1.51 22.21
CA SER A 17 -18.64 -0.13 22.72
C SER A 17 -17.46 0.72 22.25
N SER A 18 -16.28 0.11 22.02
CA SER A 18 -15.09 0.80 21.51
C SER A 18 -14.80 0.56 20.03
N TRP A 19 -15.55 -0.34 19.37
CA TRP A 19 -15.31 -0.76 17.98
C TRP A 19 -15.15 0.41 17.01
N PHE A 20 -16.01 1.41 17.10
CA PHE A 20 -15.94 2.57 16.22
C PHE A 20 -14.63 3.35 16.40
N GLU A 21 -14.23 3.58 17.65
CA GLU A 21 -12.99 4.29 18.01
C GLU A 21 -11.72 3.52 17.68
N ASP A 22 -11.77 2.18 17.77
CA ASP A 22 -10.63 1.29 17.60
C ASP A 22 -10.48 0.78 16.17
N VAL A 23 -11.54 0.81 15.36
CA VAL A 23 -11.55 0.21 14.00
C VAL A 23 -11.79 1.25 12.91
N VAL A 24 -12.66 2.24 13.13
CA VAL A 24 -13.04 3.21 12.10
C VAL A 24 -12.27 4.52 12.26
N CYS A 25 -12.28 5.09 13.46
CA CYS A 25 -11.59 6.36 13.74
C CYS A 25 -10.07 6.35 13.51
N PRO A 26 -9.30 5.24 13.65
CA PRO A 26 -7.86 5.26 13.37
C PRO A 26 -7.52 5.76 11.96
N ILE A 27 -8.32 5.38 10.95
CA ILE A 27 -8.10 5.79 9.57
C ILE A 27 -8.20 7.31 9.45
N GLN A 28 -9.26 7.90 10.01
CA GLN A 28 -9.44 9.34 10.04
C GLN A 28 -8.30 10.04 10.79
N ARG A 29 -7.92 9.55 11.98
CA ARG A 29 -6.85 10.15 12.78
C ARG A 29 -5.53 10.18 12.02
N VAL A 30 -5.20 9.10 11.32
CA VAL A 30 -3.99 9.04 10.47
C VAL A 30 -4.10 10.01 9.30
N VAL A 31 -5.21 10.03 8.56
CA VAL A 31 -5.40 10.98 7.45
C VAL A 31 -5.23 12.42 7.92
N LEU A 32 -5.82 12.78 9.06
CA LEU A 32 -5.73 14.12 9.63
C LEU A 32 -4.31 14.45 10.16
N LEU A 33 -3.59 13.48 10.68
CA LEU A 33 -2.24 13.66 11.20
C LEU A 33 -1.22 13.88 10.07
N PHE A 34 -1.34 13.12 8.98
CA PHE A 34 -0.33 13.09 7.91
C PHE A 34 -0.63 14.03 6.75
N GLN A 35 -1.90 14.34 6.46
CA GLN A 35 -2.29 15.26 5.39
C GLN A 35 -1.62 14.91 4.05
N GLU A 36 -0.92 15.86 3.42
CA GLU A 36 -0.18 15.62 2.16
C GLU A 36 0.89 14.53 2.28
N LYS A 37 1.47 14.33 3.47
CA LYS A 37 2.47 13.27 3.72
C LYS A 37 1.85 11.87 3.79
N LEU A 38 0.52 11.76 3.72
CA LEU A 38 -0.17 10.48 3.62
C LEU A 38 0.28 9.67 2.40
N THR A 39 0.72 10.33 1.31
CA THR A 39 1.25 9.64 0.12
C THR A 39 2.36 8.65 0.46
N PHE A 40 3.25 8.99 1.40
CA PHE A 40 4.36 8.15 1.82
C PHE A 40 3.89 6.91 2.60
N LEU A 41 2.82 7.06 3.38
CA LEU A 41 2.25 5.96 4.15
C LEU A 41 1.46 5.01 3.25
N LEU A 42 0.75 5.53 2.25
CA LEU A 42 0.10 4.73 1.21
C LEU A 42 1.13 3.96 0.37
N HIS A 43 2.23 4.61 -0.01
CA HIS A 43 3.33 3.98 -0.74
C HIS A 43 3.92 2.83 0.07
N ALA A 44 4.33 3.10 1.33
CA ALA A 44 4.90 2.08 2.21
C ALA A 44 3.96 0.89 2.46
N ALA A 45 2.65 1.14 2.61
CA ALA A 45 1.67 0.08 2.78
C ALA A 45 1.55 -0.81 1.53
N LEU A 46 1.58 -0.21 0.34
CA LEU A 46 1.42 -0.92 -0.91
C LEU A 46 2.70 -1.63 -1.37
N SER A 47 3.86 -1.04 -1.05
CA SER A 47 5.18 -1.63 -1.30
C SER A 47 5.60 -2.62 -0.23
N TYR A 48 4.83 -2.82 0.84
CA TYR A 48 5.24 -3.65 1.99
C TYR A 48 6.57 -3.21 2.61
N THR A 49 6.92 -1.93 2.49
CA THR A 49 8.16 -1.41 3.07
C THR A 49 8.00 -1.32 4.60
N PRO A 50 8.93 -1.86 5.39
CA PRO A 50 8.87 -1.75 6.85
C PRO A 50 8.85 -0.30 7.31
N VAL A 51 7.99 0.00 8.30
CA VAL A 51 7.83 1.34 8.88
C VAL A 51 8.25 1.32 10.34
N GLU A 52 9.16 2.21 10.71
CA GLU A 52 9.58 2.47 12.08
C GLU A 52 9.03 3.81 12.56
N VAL A 53 8.33 3.82 13.71
CA VAL A 53 7.76 5.04 14.28
C VAL A 53 8.56 5.46 15.53
N LYS A 54 9.11 6.68 15.51
CA LYS A 54 9.91 7.28 16.58
C LYS A 54 9.16 8.43 17.26
N GLU A 55 9.46 8.65 18.53
CA GLU A 55 8.96 9.80 19.32
C GLU A 55 7.44 10.00 19.24
N SER A 56 6.66 8.91 19.35
CA SER A 56 5.19 8.98 19.33
C SER A 56 4.57 8.25 20.53
N ASP A 57 3.36 8.68 20.91
CA ASP A 57 2.58 7.98 21.92
C ASP A 57 2.04 6.63 21.38
N GLU A 58 1.66 5.74 22.30
CA GLU A 58 1.21 4.39 21.96
C GLU A 58 -0.11 4.36 21.17
N LYS A 59 -0.98 5.37 21.31
CA LYS A 59 -2.22 5.45 20.53
C LYS A 59 -1.90 5.77 19.08
N THR A 60 -1.05 6.77 18.83
CA THR A 60 -0.61 7.13 17.49
C THR A 60 0.11 5.98 16.79
N LYS A 61 1.00 5.24 17.48
CA LYS A 61 1.64 4.03 16.92
C LYS A 61 0.61 2.98 16.50
N ARG A 62 -0.38 2.71 17.37
CA ARG A 62 -1.44 1.74 17.06
C ARG A 62 -2.25 2.17 15.85
N ASP A 63 -2.60 3.45 15.76
CA ASP A 63 -3.36 3.99 14.63
C ASP A 63 -2.58 3.87 13.31
N ILE A 64 -1.29 4.20 13.31
CA ILE A 64 -0.40 4.06 12.13
C ILE A 64 -0.31 2.59 11.70
N ASN A 65 -0.01 1.68 12.64
CA ASN A 65 0.10 0.25 12.34
C ASN A 65 -1.22 -0.32 11.81
N ARG A 66 -2.35 0.13 12.37
CA ARG A 66 -3.67 -0.28 11.90
C ARG A 66 -3.94 0.22 10.49
N PHE A 67 -3.63 1.48 10.21
CA PHE A 67 -3.77 2.05 8.87
C PHE A 67 -2.93 1.27 7.86
N LEU A 68 -1.63 1.05 8.14
CA LEU A 68 -0.73 0.27 7.27
C LEU A 68 -1.28 -1.12 6.97
N SER A 69 -1.74 -1.85 7.99
CA SER A 69 -2.34 -3.17 7.81
C SER A 69 -3.58 -3.13 6.92
N VAL A 70 -4.49 -2.17 7.14
CA VAL A 70 -5.75 -2.07 6.37
C VAL A 70 -5.53 -1.51 4.96
N ALA A 71 -4.49 -0.70 4.74
CA ALA A 71 -4.11 -0.10 3.46
C ALA A 71 -3.33 -1.07 2.57
N SER A 72 -2.55 -1.97 3.17
CA SER A 72 -1.79 -2.99 2.43
C SER A 72 -2.72 -3.98 1.72
N LEU A 73 -2.17 -4.75 0.78
CA LEU A 73 -2.88 -5.85 0.12
C LEU A 73 -2.76 -7.17 0.93
N GLN A 74 -2.52 -7.07 2.25
CA GLN A 74 -2.40 -8.21 3.14
C GLN A 74 -3.65 -9.09 3.09
N GLY A 75 -3.46 -10.41 2.98
CA GLY A 75 -4.53 -11.40 2.83
C GLY A 75 -4.95 -11.70 1.38
N LEU A 76 -4.41 -10.97 0.40
CA LEU A 76 -4.64 -11.23 -1.04
C LEU A 76 -3.42 -11.83 -1.75
N ILE A 77 -2.24 -11.62 -1.18
CA ILE A 77 -0.97 -12.19 -1.62
C ILE A 77 -0.63 -13.37 -0.68
N HIS A 78 -0.10 -14.47 -1.23
CA HIS A 78 0.31 -15.64 -0.41
C HIS A 78 1.30 -15.20 0.67
N GLU A 79 1.18 -15.71 1.90
CA GLU A 79 2.02 -15.29 3.04
C GLU A 79 3.53 -15.39 2.75
N GLY A 80 3.98 -16.45 2.05
CA GLY A 80 5.39 -16.60 1.66
C GLY A 80 5.87 -15.54 0.65
N THR A 81 4.99 -15.04 -0.20
CA THR A 81 5.27 -13.94 -1.13
C THR A 81 5.40 -12.62 -0.38
N MET A 82 4.66 -12.41 0.72
CA MET A 82 4.75 -11.19 1.53
C MET A 82 6.13 -11.02 2.17
N THR A 83 6.69 -12.08 2.78
CA THR A 83 8.06 -12.04 3.32
C THR A 83 9.08 -11.74 2.23
N SER A 84 8.94 -12.38 1.08
CA SER A 84 9.82 -12.19 -0.08
C SER A 84 9.70 -10.77 -0.65
N LEU A 85 8.50 -10.18 -0.66
CA LEU A 85 8.26 -8.79 -1.04
C LEU A 85 8.90 -7.81 -0.07
N CYS A 86 8.72 -8.00 1.24
CA CYS A 86 9.39 -7.19 2.25
C CYS A 86 10.91 -7.20 2.03
N MET A 87 11.49 -8.38 1.82
CA MET A 87 12.92 -8.53 1.54
C MET A 87 13.34 -7.80 0.26
N ALA A 88 12.69 -8.08 -0.87
CA ALA A 88 12.99 -7.47 -2.17
C ALA A 88 12.88 -5.93 -2.14
N MET A 89 11.92 -5.39 -1.38
CA MET A 89 11.72 -3.95 -1.23
C MET A 89 12.79 -3.31 -0.35
N THR A 90 13.27 -4.03 0.67
CA THR A 90 14.39 -3.60 1.51
C THR A 90 15.77 -3.77 0.86
N GLU A 91 15.95 -4.74 -0.03
CA GLU A 91 17.23 -5.01 -0.70
C GLU A 91 17.65 -3.88 -1.65
N GLU A 92 16.70 -3.21 -2.31
CA GLU A 92 17.01 -2.09 -3.20
C GLU A 92 17.25 -0.75 -2.46
N GLN A 93 16.65 -0.54 -1.28
CA GLN A 93 16.74 0.73 -0.54
C GLN A 93 17.57 0.67 0.76
N HIS A 94 17.93 -0.53 1.24
CA HIS A 94 18.70 -0.80 2.47
C HIS A 94 18.19 -0.10 3.75
N LYS A 95 16.96 0.44 3.78
CA LYS A 95 16.43 1.18 4.94
C LYS A 95 14.91 1.07 5.04
N SER A 96 14.44 0.92 6.28
CA SER A 96 13.04 1.11 6.66
C SER A 96 12.61 2.56 6.49
N VAL A 97 11.32 2.78 6.24
CA VAL A 97 10.72 4.12 6.30
C VAL A 97 10.66 4.53 7.76
N VAL A 98 11.25 5.67 8.10
CA VAL A 98 11.21 6.18 9.48
C VAL A 98 10.22 7.34 9.55
N ILE A 99 9.26 7.24 10.46
CA ILE A 99 8.31 8.29 10.82
C ILE A 99 8.73 8.87 12.16
N ASP A 100 9.14 10.13 12.16
CA ASP A 100 9.50 10.87 13.36
C ASP A 100 8.35 11.80 13.77
N CYS A 101 7.76 11.55 14.94
CA CYS A 101 6.64 12.31 15.49
C CYS A 101 7.07 13.33 16.57
N SER A 102 8.36 13.64 16.70
CA SER A 102 8.86 14.62 17.68
C SER A 102 8.35 16.05 17.44
N ALA A 103 8.01 16.38 16.19
CA ALA A 103 7.43 17.66 15.79
C ALA A 103 5.90 17.59 15.69
N SER A 104 5.25 18.76 15.62
CA SER A 104 3.79 18.90 15.47
C SER A 104 3.24 18.20 14.22
N GLN A 105 4.06 18.09 13.18
CA GLN A 105 3.76 17.28 12.00
C GLN A 105 4.83 16.19 11.84
N PRO A 106 4.43 14.93 11.61
CA PRO A 106 5.38 13.85 11.41
C PRO A 106 6.33 14.10 10.23
N GLN A 107 7.59 13.70 10.38
CA GLN A 107 8.59 13.73 9.32
C GLN A 107 8.87 12.33 8.81
N PHE A 108 9.14 12.21 7.50
CA PHE A 108 9.46 10.94 6.87
C PHE A 108 10.91 10.92 6.41
N TYR A 109 11.56 9.78 6.61
CA TYR A 109 12.87 9.48 6.07
C TYR A 109 12.82 8.16 5.30
N ASN A 110 13.59 8.08 4.21
CA ASN A 110 13.62 6.93 3.29
C ASN A 110 12.25 6.58 2.68
N ALA A 111 11.32 7.54 2.61
CA ALA A 111 10.00 7.31 2.04
C ALA A 111 10.02 7.37 0.50
N GLY A 112 9.33 6.40 -0.11
CA GLY A 112 8.98 6.43 -1.54
C GLY A 112 7.63 7.12 -1.76
N SER A 113 7.43 7.61 -2.98
CA SER A 113 6.15 8.14 -3.44
C SER A 113 6.00 7.85 -4.93
N ASN A 114 4.76 7.82 -5.40
CA ASN A 114 4.44 7.72 -6.81
C ASN A 114 3.10 8.43 -7.09
N ARG A 115 2.81 8.68 -8.37
CA ARG A 115 1.60 9.40 -8.79
C ARG A 115 0.32 8.74 -8.28
N PHE A 116 0.28 7.41 -8.26
CA PHE A 116 -0.88 6.68 -7.76
C PHE A 116 -1.19 7.02 -6.30
N CYS A 117 -0.19 6.98 -5.42
CA CYS A 117 -0.35 7.31 -4.01
C CYS A 117 -0.66 8.80 -3.80
N GLU A 118 -0.12 9.69 -4.64
CA GLU A 118 -0.45 11.13 -4.63
C GLU A 118 -1.91 11.38 -5.01
N ASP A 119 -2.39 10.78 -6.10
CA ASP A 119 -3.79 10.91 -6.56
C ASP A 119 -4.78 10.44 -5.49
N TRP A 120 -4.48 9.32 -4.82
CA TRP A 120 -5.31 8.81 -3.73
C TRP A 120 -5.21 9.65 -2.47
N MET A 121 -4.02 10.17 -2.14
CA MET A 121 -3.87 11.14 -1.04
C MET A 121 -4.79 12.35 -1.28
N GLN A 122 -4.85 12.89 -2.49
CA GLN A 122 -5.79 13.96 -2.83
C GLN A 122 -7.25 13.55 -2.63
N ALA A 123 -7.62 12.32 -3.00
CA ALA A 123 -8.96 11.79 -2.72
C ALA A 123 -9.28 11.72 -1.21
N PHE A 124 -8.30 11.38 -0.37
CA PHE A 124 -8.45 11.44 1.09
C PHE A 124 -8.64 12.87 1.59
N LEU A 125 -7.85 13.83 1.10
CA LEU A 125 -7.95 15.25 1.51
C LEU A 125 -9.28 15.86 1.09
N ASN A 126 -9.72 15.62 -0.14
CA ASN A 126 -11.03 16.08 -0.63
C ASN A 126 -12.18 15.45 0.17
N GLY A 127 -12.03 14.17 0.58
CA GLY A 127 -12.99 13.51 1.47
C GLY A 127 -13.02 14.06 2.89
N ALA A 128 -11.96 14.75 3.33
CA ALA A 128 -11.85 15.30 4.68
C ALA A 128 -12.77 16.49 4.92
N GLU A 129 -13.21 17.20 3.87
CA GLU A 129 -14.14 18.33 3.98
C GLU A 129 -15.47 17.95 4.66
N GLY A 130 -15.89 16.68 4.52
CA GLY A 130 -17.11 16.15 5.15
C GLY A 130 -16.91 15.53 6.54
N GLY A 131 -15.66 15.38 7.00
CA GLY A 131 -15.32 14.88 8.34
C GLY A 131 -15.81 13.47 8.71
N ASN A 132 -16.36 12.70 7.78
CA ASN A 132 -16.98 11.39 8.04
C ASN A 132 -15.96 10.25 8.02
N PRO A 133 -15.70 9.56 9.15
CA PRO A 133 -14.76 8.44 9.24
C PRO A 133 -15.00 7.31 8.20
N PHE A 134 -16.27 7.05 7.84
CA PHE A 134 -16.61 6.00 6.89
C PHE A 134 -16.21 6.34 5.45
N LEU A 135 -16.18 7.64 5.09
CA LEU A 135 -15.72 8.06 3.77
C LEU A 135 -14.24 7.74 3.58
N PHE A 136 -13.40 8.01 4.58
CA PHE A 136 -11.99 7.63 4.51
C PHE A 136 -11.80 6.12 4.36
N ARG A 137 -12.61 5.32 5.05
CA ARG A 137 -12.59 3.86 4.86
C ARG A 137 -12.99 3.47 3.44
N GLN A 138 -14.02 4.09 2.87
CA GLN A 138 -14.44 3.83 1.50
C GLN A 138 -13.36 4.21 0.48
N VAL A 139 -12.71 5.37 0.65
CA VAL A 139 -11.56 5.78 -0.18
C VAL A 139 -10.44 4.75 -0.07
N LEU A 140 -10.14 4.26 1.13
CA LEU A 140 -9.11 3.26 1.37
C LEU A 140 -9.43 1.90 0.70
N GLU A 141 -10.69 1.46 0.76
CA GLU A 141 -11.11 0.26 0.04
C GLU A 141 -11.01 0.42 -1.47
N ASN A 142 -11.39 1.59 -2.01
CA ASN A 142 -11.25 1.87 -3.45
C ASN A 142 -9.78 1.93 -3.89
N PHE A 143 -8.90 2.51 -3.07
CA PHE A 143 -7.44 2.50 -3.25
C PHE A 143 -6.92 1.07 -3.42
N LYS A 144 -7.28 0.17 -2.49
CA LYS A 144 -6.89 -1.25 -2.57
C LYS A 144 -7.47 -1.92 -3.80
N LEU A 145 -8.76 -1.76 -4.05
CA LEU A 145 -9.43 -2.36 -5.22
C LEU A 145 -8.74 -1.99 -6.52
N LYS A 146 -8.35 -0.72 -6.68
CA LYS A 146 -7.63 -0.25 -7.85
C LYS A 146 -6.24 -0.87 -7.97
N ALA A 147 -5.47 -0.92 -6.88
CA ALA A 147 -4.16 -1.57 -6.89
C ALA A 147 -4.25 -3.07 -7.26
N ILE A 148 -5.25 -3.78 -6.72
CA ILE A 148 -5.51 -5.20 -7.05
C ILE A 148 -5.85 -5.37 -8.52
N GLN A 149 -6.72 -4.51 -9.06
CA GLN A 149 -7.07 -4.54 -10.48
C GLN A 149 -5.84 -4.33 -11.35
N ASP A 150 -5.00 -3.36 -11.00
CA ASP A 150 -3.80 -3.03 -11.76
C ASP A 150 -2.75 -4.16 -11.71
N THR A 151 -2.55 -4.78 -10.54
CA THR A 151 -1.72 -6.00 -10.40
C THR A 151 -2.24 -7.13 -11.29
N ASN A 152 -3.54 -7.41 -11.26
CA ASN A 152 -4.13 -8.48 -12.06
C ASN A 152 -4.06 -8.21 -13.56
N ASN A 153 -4.24 -6.96 -13.99
CA ASN A 153 -4.07 -6.55 -15.38
C ASN A 153 -2.61 -6.75 -15.81
N LEU A 154 -1.65 -6.35 -14.98
CA LEU A 154 -0.23 -6.54 -15.25
C LEU A 154 0.13 -8.01 -15.43
N LYS A 155 -0.32 -8.88 -14.51
CA LYS A 155 -0.12 -10.35 -14.62
C LYS A 155 -0.64 -10.90 -15.94
N ARG A 156 -1.81 -10.45 -16.37
CA ARG A 156 -2.40 -10.87 -17.66
C ARG A 156 -1.58 -10.37 -18.84
N PHE A 157 -1.09 -9.13 -18.81
CA PHE A 157 -0.25 -8.60 -19.88
C PHE A 157 1.09 -9.30 -19.97
N ILE A 158 1.72 -9.65 -18.84
CA ILE A 158 3.00 -10.36 -18.83
C ILE A 158 2.87 -11.74 -19.49
N ARG A 159 1.84 -12.51 -19.13
CA ARG A 159 1.55 -13.80 -19.80
C ARG A 159 1.33 -13.65 -21.31
N GLN A 160 0.72 -12.56 -21.76
CA GLN A 160 0.56 -12.32 -23.20
C GLN A 160 1.87 -11.89 -23.87
N ALA A 161 2.72 -11.15 -23.16
CA ALA A 161 3.99 -10.64 -23.66
C ALA A 161 5.01 -11.74 -23.91
N GLU A 162 4.90 -12.89 -23.22
CA GLU A 162 5.72 -14.09 -23.48
C GLU A 162 5.66 -14.55 -24.95
N MET A 163 4.53 -14.32 -25.63
CA MET A 163 4.31 -14.79 -27.00
C MET A 163 4.08 -13.64 -28.01
N ASN A 164 4.09 -12.38 -27.57
CA ASN A 164 3.67 -11.25 -28.39
C ASN A 164 4.36 -9.92 -28.02
N HIS A 165 5.22 -9.43 -28.91
CA HIS A 165 5.92 -8.15 -28.75
C HIS A 165 4.99 -6.92 -28.63
N TYR A 166 3.81 -6.94 -29.26
CA TYR A 166 2.82 -5.88 -29.08
C TYR A 166 2.18 -5.91 -27.68
N ALA A 167 2.04 -7.11 -27.08
CA ALA A 167 1.60 -7.23 -25.69
C ALA A 167 2.66 -6.72 -24.72
N LEU A 168 3.96 -6.92 -25.01
CA LEU A 168 5.06 -6.32 -24.26
C LEU A 168 5.00 -4.78 -24.28
N PHE A 169 4.79 -4.19 -25.46
CA PHE A 169 4.61 -2.73 -25.56
C PHE A 169 3.40 -2.23 -24.76
N LYS A 170 2.25 -2.92 -24.84
CA LYS A 170 1.06 -2.58 -24.02
C LYS A 170 1.34 -2.68 -22.53
N CYS A 171 2.12 -3.68 -22.10
CA CYS A 171 2.55 -3.84 -20.72
C CYS A 171 3.38 -2.63 -20.24
N TYR A 172 4.38 -2.22 -21.03
CA TYR A 172 5.19 -1.04 -20.77
C TYR A 172 4.34 0.24 -20.70
N MET A 173 3.45 0.47 -21.67
CA MET A 173 2.56 1.63 -21.67
C MET A 173 1.62 1.63 -20.45
N PHE A 174 1.12 0.48 -20.04
CA PHE A 174 0.33 0.34 -18.83
C PHE A 174 1.13 0.73 -17.59
N LEU A 175 2.34 0.21 -17.41
CA LEU A 175 3.22 0.53 -16.27
C LEU A 175 3.54 2.01 -16.16
N LYS A 176 3.75 2.69 -17.29
CA LYS A 176 3.95 4.15 -17.32
C LYS A 176 2.72 4.95 -16.93
N ASN A 177 1.53 4.43 -17.24
CA ASN A 177 0.28 5.19 -17.11
C ASN A 177 -0.51 4.88 -15.84
N CYS A 178 -0.29 3.74 -15.17
CA CYS A 178 -1.02 3.40 -13.94
C CYS A 178 -0.57 4.21 -12.72
N GLY A 179 0.61 4.83 -12.76
CA GLY A 179 1.13 5.67 -11.67
C GLY A 179 1.74 4.90 -10.48
N SER A 180 1.62 3.56 -10.45
CA SER A 180 2.20 2.66 -9.43
C SER A 180 3.11 1.58 -10.03
N GLY A 181 3.62 1.82 -11.25
CA GLY A 181 4.41 0.83 -11.99
C GLY A 181 5.67 0.36 -11.24
N ASP A 182 6.27 1.21 -10.41
CA ASP A 182 7.41 0.90 -9.55
C ASP A 182 7.08 -0.21 -8.53
N ILE A 183 5.88 -0.17 -7.94
CA ILE A 183 5.43 -1.17 -6.98
C ILE A 183 4.90 -2.42 -7.70
N LEU A 184 4.07 -2.25 -8.72
CA LEU A 184 3.43 -3.37 -9.43
C LEU A 184 4.45 -4.31 -10.07
N LEU A 185 5.51 -3.75 -10.67
CA LEU A 185 6.55 -4.55 -11.31
C LEU A 185 7.30 -5.41 -10.29
N LYS A 186 7.57 -4.87 -9.10
CA LYS A 186 8.18 -5.61 -7.99
C LYS A 186 7.27 -6.70 -7.44
N ILE A 187 5.98 -6.40 -7.26
CA ILE A 187 4.98 -7.39 -6.83
C ILE A 187 4.99 -8.59 -7.78
N VAL A 188 4.88 -8.33 -9.08
CA VAL A 188 4.87 -9.39 -10.09
C VAL A 188 6.20 -10.13 -10.15
N LYS A 189 7.34 -9.44 -10.04
CA LYS A 189 8.66 -10.07 -10.02
C LYS A 189 8.78 -11.14 -8.93
N VAL A 190 8.33 -10.84 -7.71
CA VAL A 190 8.36 -11.78 -6.59
C VAL A 190 7.34 -12.91 -6.79
N GLU A 191 6.13 -12.59 -7.26
CA GLU A 191 5.10 -13.62 -7.50
C GLU A 191 5.44 -14.57 -8.65
N HIS A 192 6.20 -14.12 -9.65
CA HIS A 192 6.61 -14.90 -10.81
C HIS A 192 8.06 -15.38 -10.73
N GLU A 193 8.67 -15.38 -9.54
CA GLU A 193 10.04 -15.85 -9.35
C GLU A 193 10.22 -17.33 -9.74
N GLU A 194 9.15 -18.12 -9.82
CA GLU A 194 9.23 -19.51 -10.26
C GLU A 194 8.93 -19.72 -11.76
N MET A 195 8.58 -18.67 -12.52
CA MET A 195 8.21 -18.74 -13.94
C MET A 195 9.30 -18.12 -14.85
N PRO A 196 10.12 -18.93 -15.55
CA PRO A 196 11.27 -18.44 -16.34
C PRO A 196 10.91 -17.49 -17.48
N GLU A 197 9.79 -17.73 -18.17
CA GLU A 197 9.34 -16.93 -19.31
C GLU A 197 8.87 -15.54 -18.86
N ALA A 198 8.11 -15.49 -17.76
CA ALA A 198 7.69 -14.25 -17.12
C ALA A 198 8.89 -13.44 -16.61
N LYS A 199 9.96 -14.08 -16.13
CA LYS A 199 11.19 -13.40 -15.70
C LYS A 199 11.85 -12.60 -16.82
N ASN A 200 11.94 -13.15 -18.03
CA ASN A 200 12.54 -12.45 -19.16
C ASN A 200 11.73 -11.21 -19.54
N VAL A 201 10.39 -11.34 -19.57
CA VAL A 201 9.48 -10.22 -19.81
C VAL A 201 9.65 -9.14 -18.73
N VAL A 202 9.69 -9.52 -17.46
CA VAL A 202 9.89 -8.59 -16.33
C VAL A 202 11.23 -7.88 -16.41
N ALA A 203 12.32 -8.59 -16.71
CA ALA A 203 13.65 -8.00 -16.83
C ALA A 203 13.72 -6.93 -17.95
N VAL A 204 13.12 -7.21 -19.10
CA VAL A 204 13.03 -6.25 -20.21
C VAL A 204 12.18 -5.04 -19.82
N LEU A 205 11.08 -5.25 -19.10
CA LEU A 205 10.25 -4.14 -18.59
C LEU A 205 11.01 -3.30 -17.55
N GLU A 206 11.80 -3.91 -16.67
CA GLU A 206 12.65 -3.18 -15.72
C GLU A 206 13.68 -2.31 -16.43
N GLU A 207 14.30 -2.82 -17.50
CA GLU A 207 15.24 -2.07 -18.33
C GLU A 207 14.53 -0.86 -18.99
N PHE A 208 13.41 -1.07 -19.67
CA PHE A 208 12.67 0.03 -20.30
C PHE A 208 12.12 1.06 -19.30
N MET A 209 11.78 0.64 -18.09
CA MET A 209 11.34 1.55 -17.03
C MET A 209 12.51 2.37 -16.45
N LYS A 210 13.75 1.85 -16.50
CA LYS A 210 14.97 2.57 -16.09
C LYS A 210 15.54 3.47 -17.20
N GLU A 211 15.44 3.04 -18.46
CA GLU A 211 16.00 3.73 -19.63
C GLU A 211 15.18 4.94 -20.10
N ALA A 212 14.04 5.23 -19.49
CA ALA A 212 13.23 6.38 -19.85
C ALA A 212 13.55 7.61 -18.97
N PRO A 213 14.52 8.48 -19.33
CA PRO A 213 14.45 9.85 -18.90
C PRO A 213 13.27 10.51 -19.62
N ALA A 214 12.48 11.29 -18.88
CA ALA A 214 11.46 12.23 -19.31
C ALA A 214 11.42 12.53 -20.83
N GLN A 215 10.74 11.70 -21.62
CA GLN A 215 10.24 12.13 -22.93
C GLN A 215 8.89 12.76 -22.70
N SER A 216 8.92 14.06 -22.44
CA SER A 216 7.82 14.97 -22.68
C SER A 216 7.57 15.00 -24.19
N PHE A 217 6.38 14.59 -24.60
CA PHE A 217 5.78 14.94 -25.88
C PHE A 217 4.58 15.85 -25.60
#